data_AF-A0A2J6SSW6-F1
#
_entry.id   AF-A0A2J6SSW6-F1
#
_cell.length_a   1.000
_cell.length_b   1.000
_cell.length_c   1.000
_cell.angle_alpha   90.00
_cell.angle_beta   90.00
_cell.angle_gamma   90.00
#
_symmetry.space_group_name_H-M   'P 1'
#
loop_
_entity.id
_entity.type
_entity.pdbx_description
1 polymer ?
#
loop_
_entity_poly.entity_id
_entity_poly.type
_entity_poly.pdbx_seq_one_letter_code
_entity_poly.pdbx_strand_id
1 'polypeptide(L)'
;MILPLAAIITEICSTQNTYIKILSGPLKGGSNTIYEIQSEDGDRWCLRIPYDADAARFATKGTVVLKDAKEKCPALLVPAIVYQSQYYTVMDHLDGEALKSWNTQVLPKERCQVLLDGLATFLFSLWTLEEAQDTQVYRLQDDLVPYPDDGVAIFKHGDLNAWNAVVNERGLSGVVDWDTSRFAPAPSAIQYPIFIADIPGWLNDDVPKEMIFEEDRAYSEHAIGKLDASSENPGRIEYLLRTSFERQFLELLLRNRKINDEYVQRILKHDAILDENAALEQLEDFVSVNELMRALPVVLKLRSRLI
;
A
#
# COMPACT_ATOMS: atom_id res chain seq x y z
N MET A 1 7.39 19.66 -17.00
CA MET A 1 6.39 20.49 -17.72
C MET A 1 5.06 19.79 -17.54
N ILE A 2 4.05 20.47 -16.98
CA ILE A 2 2.71 19.88 -16.81
C ILE A 2 1.95 20.12 -18.11
N LEU A 3 1.47 19.04 -18.74
CA LEU A 3 0.65 19.16 -19.95
C LEU A 3 -0.74 19.71 -19.58
N PRO A 4 -1.30 20.65 -20.35
CA PRO A 4 -2.69 21.06 -20.18
C PRO A 4 -3.65 19.88 -20.34
N LEU A 5 -4.70 19.81 -19.52
CA LEU A 5 -5.69 18.72 -19.58
C LEU A 5 -6.27 18.52 -20.98
N ALA A 6 -6.56 19.59 -21.71
CA ALA A 6 -7.07 19.50 -23.08
C ALA A 6 -6.09 18.79 -24.05
N ALA A 7 -4.78 18.98 -23.87
CA ALA A 7 -3.77 18.29 -24.65
C ALA A 7 -3.71 16.80 -24.29
N ILE A 8 -3.79 16.47 -23.00
CA ILE A 8 -3.87 15.08 -22.51
C ILE A 8 -5.09 14.37 -23.10
N ILE A 9 -6.28 14.98 -23.01
CA ILE A 9 -7.51 14.40 -23.56
C ILE A 9 -7.38 14.20 -25.08
N THR A 10 -6.81 15.16 -25.81
CA THR A 10 -6.58 15.04 -27.26
C THR A 10 -5.66 13.86 -27.59
N GLU A 11 -4.58 13.67 -26.81
CA GLU A 11 -3.66 12.55 -26.98
C GLU A 11 -4.35 11.20 -26.69
N ILE A 12 -5.14 11.11 -25.63
CA ILE A 12 -5.92 9.90 -25.30
C ILE A 12 -6.90 9.60 -26.43
N CYS A 13 -7.65 10.60 -26.92
CA CYS A 13 -8.58 10.41 -28.03
C CYS A 13 -7.88 9.84 -29.27
N SER A 14 -6.71 10.40 -29.61
CA SER A 14 -5.94 9.94 -30.76
C SER A 14 -5.38 8.53 -30.58
N THR A 15 -4.93 8.18 -29.37
CA THR A 15 -4.29 6.91 -29.09
C THR A 15 -5.30 5.77 -28.99
N GLN A 16 -6.46 6.06 -28.39
CA GLN A 16 -7.54 5.09 -28.18
C GLN A 16 -8.55 5.08 -29.33
N ASN A 17 -8.36 5.95 -30.34
CA ASN A 17 -9.26 6.09 -31.49
C ASN A 17 -10.74 6.23 -31.09
N THR A 18 -11.01 7.06 -30.08
CA THR A 18 -12.36 7.30 -29.52
C THR A 18 -12.44 8.72 -28.98
N TYR A 19 -13.62 9.32 -28.91
CA TYR A 19 -13.77 10.60 -28.22
C TYR A 19 -13.94 10.38 -26.71
N ILE A 20 -13.29 11.24 -25.93
CA ILE A 20 -13.29 11.15 -24.47
C ILE A 20 -14.08 12.29 -23.87
N LYS A 21 -15.05 11.91 -23.02
CA LYS A 21 -15.79 12.83 -22.17
C LYS A 21 -15.26 12.74 -20.73
N ILE A 22 -15.05 13.89 -20.09
CA ILE A 22 -14.79 13.93 -18.64
C ILE A 22 -16.15 13.81 -17.92
N LEU A 23 -16.28 12.80 -17.07
CA LEU A 23 -17.49 12.56 -16.29
C LEU A 23 -17.43 13.26 -14.93
N SER A 24 -16.29 13.18 -14.25
CA SER A 24 -16.12 13.75 -12.91
C SER A 24 -14.65 14.17 -12.65
N GLY A 25 -14.45 14.97 -11.61
CA GLY A 25 -13.16 15.53 -11.21
C GLY A 25 -13.04 17.05 -11.46
N PRO A 26 -11.89 17.65 -11.08
CA PRO A 26 -10.71 17.00 -10.50
C PRO A 26 -10.94 16.55 -9.05
N LEU A 27 -10.54 15.32 -8.74
CA LEU A 27 -10.29 14.87 -7.38
C LEU A 27 -8.80 15.04 -7.07
N LYS A 28 -8.48 15.68 -5.95
CA LYS A 28 -7.10 15.94 -5.53
C LYS A 28 -6.67 14.89 -4.51
N GLY A 29 -5.76 14.00 -4.91
CA GLY A 29 -5.06 13.11 -4.00
C GLY A 29 -3.79 13.75 -3.42
N GLY A 30 -2.99 12.95 -2.72
CA GLY A 30 -1.70 13.40 -2.16
C GLY A 30 -0.62 13.64 -3.23
N SER A 31 -0.64 12.89 -4.34
CA SER A 31 0.37 12.96 -5.39
C SER A 31 -0.19 13.15 -6.80
N ASN A 32 -1.50 13.01 -6.97
CA ASN A 32 -2.14 12.99 -8.28
C ASN A 32 -3.44 13.82 -8.29
N THR A 33 -3.72 14.43 -9.45
CA THR A 33 -5.06 14.84 -9.83
C THR A 33 -5.73 13.69 -10.56
N ILE A 34 -6.98 13.37 -10.20
CA ILE A 34 -7.73 12.25 -10.76
C ILE A 34 -8.99 12.76 -11.46
N TYR A 35 -9.24 12.24 -12.65
CA TYR A 35 -10.47 12.45 -13.41
C TYR A 35 -11.09 11.11 -13.77
N GLU A 36 -12.42 11.06 -13.73
CA GLU A 36 -13.15 9.99 -14.39
C GLU A 36 -13.47 10.42 -15.81
N ILE A 37 -13.15 9.55 -16.76
CA ILE A 37 -13.37 9.79 -18.19
C ILE A 37 -14.13 8.62 -18.81
N GLN A 38 -14.80 8.87 -19.92
CA GLN A 38 -15.58 7.86 -20.62
C GLN A 38 -15.37 7.97 -22.15
N SER A 39 -15.22 6.83 -22.81
CA SER A 39 -15.17 6.70 -24.27
C SER A 39 -16.55 6.83 -24.91
N GLU A 40 -16.63 7.03 -26.23
CA GLU A 40 -17.92 7.02 -26.96
C GLU A 40 -18.65 5.68 -26.85
N ASP A 41 -17.89 4.59 -26.73
CA ASP A 41 -18.41 3.23 -26.60
C ASP A 41 -18.96 2.93 -25.19
N GLY A 42 -18.76 3.85 -24.25
CA GLY A 42 -19.28 3.79 -22.89
C GLY A 42 -18.29 3.27 -21.84
N ASP A 43 -17.09 2.86 -22.24
CA ASP A 43 -16.04 2.40 -21.32
C ASP A 43 -15.63 3.53 -20.39
N ARG A 44 -15.56 3.24 -19.09
CA ARG A 44 -15.17 4.20 -18.05
C ARG A 44 -13.72 3.96 -17.64
N TRP A 45 -12.94 5.03 -17.58
CA TRP A 45 -11.53 4.99 -17.15
C TRP A 45 -11.24 6.05 -16.11
N CYS A 46 -10.17 5.81 -15.36
CA CYS A 46 -9.57 6.73 -14.41
C CYS A 46 -8.30 7.32 -15.03
N LEU A 47 -8.27 8.65 -15.19
CA LEU A 47 -7.10 9.41 -15.61
C LEU A 47 -6.39 9.97 -14.38
N ARG A 48 -5.14 9.55 -14.15
CA ARG A 48 -4.26 10.03 -13.08
C ARG A 48 -3.16 10.93 -13.66
N ILE A 49 -3.06 12.16 -13.16
CA ILE A 49 -2.05 13.15 -13.54
C ILE A 49 -1.20 13.49 -12.31
N PRO A 50 0.08 13.09 -12.26
CA PRO A 50 0.99 13.41 -11.17
C PRO A 50 1.21 14.92 -11.02
N TYR A 51 1.36 15.41 -9.78
CA TYR A 51 1.62 16.83 -9.52
C TYR A 51 3.03 17.27 -9.95
N ASP A 52 4.01 16.37 -9.82
CA ASP A 52 5.42 16.63 -10.07
C ASP A 52 6.17 15.37 -10.52
N ALA A 53 7.48 15.51 -10.74
CA ALA A 53 8.34 14.42 -11.20
C ALA A 53 8.52 13.30 -10.18
N ASP A 54 8.46 13.61 -8.88
CA ASP A 54 8.57 12.59 -7.83
C ASP A 54 7.30 11.75 -7.79
N ALA A 55 6.13 12.39 -7.81
CA ALA A 55 4.84 11.72 -7.95
C ALA A 55 4.79 10.86 -9.23
N ALA A 56 5.27 11.37 -10.36
CA ALA A 56 5.32 10.61 -11.61
C ALA A 56 6.23 9.38 -11.50
N ARG A 57 7.37 9.49 -10.80
CA ARG A 57 8.28 8.37 -10.55
C ARG A 57 7.63 7.29 -9.67
N PHE A 58 6.93 7.67 -8.60
CA PHE A 58 6.20 6.72 -7.75
C PHE A 58 5.08 6.02 -8.52
N ALA A 59 4.25 6.77 -9.25
CA ALA A 59 3.20 6.22 -10.10
C ALA A 59 3.77 5.25 -11.15
N THR A 60 4.90 5.59 -11.77
CA THR A 60 5.57 4.70 -12.75
C THR A 60 6.05 3.41 -12.09
N LYS A 61 6.63 3.46 -10.90
CA LYS A 61 7.04 2.25 -10.17
C LYS A 61 5.84 1.37 -9.84
N GLY A 62 4.79 1.96 -9.29
CA GLY A 62 3.58 1.23 -8.89
C GLY A 62 2.81 0.61 -10.06
N THR A 63 2.71 1.34 -11.18
CA THR A 63 2.04 0.85 -12.40
C THR A 63 2.74 -0.35 -13.03
N VAL A 64 4.06 -0.45 -12.92
CA VAL A 64 4.81 -1.63 -13.40
C VAL A 64 4.45 -2.88 -12.58
N VAL A 65 4.40 -2.76 -11.26
CA VAL A 65 4.00 -3.86 -10.37
C VAL A 65 2.54 -4.25 -10.59
N LEU A 66 1.64 -3.26 -10.68
CA LEU A 66 0.22 -3.46 -10.97
C LEU A 66 -0.01 -4.16 -12.30
N LYS A 67 0.72 -3.76 -13.35
CA LYS A 67 0.64 -4.37 -14.67
C LYS A 67 1.07 -5.84 -14.62
N ASP A 68 2.21 -6.15 -13.98
CA ASP A 68 2.67 -7.54 -13.82
C ASP A 68 1.66 -8.40 -13.04
N ALA A 69 1.10 -7.86 -11.94
CA ALA A 69 0.07 -8.56 -11.16
C ALA A 69 -1.18 -8.86 -12.00
N LYS A 70 -1.64 -7.90 -12.81
CA LYS A 70 -2.83 -8.06 -13.66
C LYS A 70 -2.59 -9.01 -14.84
N GLU A 71 -1.40 -9.00 -15.43
CA GLU A 71 -1.02 -9.93 -16.50
C GLU A 71 -0.96 -11.38 -15.99
N LYS A 72 -0.39 -11.60 -14.80
CA LYS A 72 -0.32 -12.92 -14.16
C LYS A 72 -1.67 -13.42 -13.67
N CYS A 73 -2.52 -12.51 -13.19
CA CYS A 73 -3.87 -12.85 -12.74
C CYS A 73 -4.89 -11.82 -13.25
N PRO A 74 -5.45 -12.03 -14.46
CA PRO A 74 -6.46 -11.12 -15.03
C PRO A 74 -7.71 -10.98 -14.16
N ALA A 75 -8.04 -12.01 -13.37
CA ALA A 75 -9.15 -12.00 -12.42
C ALA A 75 -8.85 -11.23 -11.12
N LEU A 76 -7.60 -10.82 -10.87
CA LEU A 76 -7.26 -10.03 -9.70
C LEU A 76 -8.04 -8.71 -9.72
N LEU A 77 -8.65 -8.36 -8.59
CA LEU A 77 -9.52 -7.18 -8.43
C LEU A 77 -8.69 -5.89 -8.32
N VAL A 78 -8.01 -5.55 -9.42
CA VAL A 78 -7.18 -4.34 -9.58
C VAL A 78 -7.44 -3.75 -10.96
N PRO A 79 -7.26 -2.43 -11.15
CA PRO A 79 -7.50 -1.81 -12.45
C PRO A 79 -6.44 -2.23 -13.47
N ALA A 80 -6.82 -2.52 -14.71
CA ALA A 80 -5.85 -2.69 -15.79
C ALA A 80 -5.32 -1.33 -16.25
N ILE A 81 -4.07 -1.30 -16.73
CA ILE A 81 -3.50 -0.11 -17.38
C ILE A 81 -3.96 -0.08 -18.83
N VAL A 82 -4.77 0.92 -19.18
CA VAL A 82 -5.24 1.15 -20.56
C VAL A 82 -4.16 1.87 -21.37
N TYR A 83 -3.55 2.89 -20.77
CA TYR A 83 -2.49 3.66 -21.40
C TYR A 83 -1.61 4.33 -20.34
N GLN A 84 -0.32 4.46 -20.65
CA GLN A 84 0.63 5.15 -19.79
C GLN A 84 1.58 6.00 -20.63
N SER A 85 1.74 7.26 -20.22
CA SER A 85 2.78 8.15 -20.72
C SER A 85 3.71 8.55 -19.57
N GLN A 86 4.74 9.34 -19.89
CA GLN A 86 5.60 9.96 -18.87
C GLN A 86 4.88 11.05 -18.03
N TYR A 87 3.66 11.44 -18.41
CA TYR A 87 2.94 12.57 -17.79
C TYR A 87 1.63 12.17 -17.12
N TYR A 88 1.04 11.03 -17.47
CA TYR A 88 -0.23 10.59 -16.93
C TYR A 88 -0.44 9.08 -17.14
N THR A 89 -1.40 8.51 -16.43
CA THR A 89 -1.81 7.10 -16.57
C THR A 89 -3.32 7.03 -16.73
N VAL A 90 -3.79 6.18 -17.63
CA VAL A 90 -5.19 5.83 -17.84
C VAL A 90 -5.37 4.37 -17.44
N MET A 91 -6.34 4.12 -16.58
CA MET A 91 -6.61 2.79 -16.01
C MET A 91 -8.11 2.51 -16.01
N ASP A 92 -8.50 1.24 -15.93
CA ASP A 92 -9.91 0.86 -15.79
C ASP A 92 -10.57 1.58 -14.59
N HIS A 93 -11.81 2.00 -14.78
CA HIS A 93 -12.65 2.43 -13.66
C HIS A 93 -13.22 1.19 -12.95
N LEU A 94 -13.01 1.10 -11.63
CA LEU A 94 -13.61 0.04 -10.81
C LEU A 94 -14.99 0.46 -10.29
N ASP A 95 -16.00 -0.39 -10.45
CA ASP A 95 -17.35 -0.09 -10.00
C ASP A 95 -17.50 -0.12 -8.48
N GLY A 96 -17.84 1.03 -7.90
CA GLY A 96 -18.11 1.18 -6.48
C GLY A 96 -17.61 2.51 -5.94
N GLU A 97 -17.51 2.59 -4.62
CA GLU A 97 -16.90 3.72 -3.92
C GLU A 97 -15.76 3.21 -3.03
N ALA A 98 -14.87 4.13 -2.62
CA ALA A 98 -13.94 3.83 -1.54
C ALA A 98 -14.71 3.38 -0.29
N LEU A 99 -14.16 2.42 0.44
CA LEU A 99 -14.71 1.94 1.71
C LEU A 99 -14.68 3.06 2.79
N LYS A 100 -13.70 3.97 2.72
CA LYS A 100 -13.50 5.16 3.59
C LYS A 100 -13.16 4.82 5.04
N SER A 101 -14.00 4.03 5.72
CA SER A 101 -13.84 3.68 7.12
C SER A 101 -14.24 2.23 7.39
N TRP A 102 -13.51 1.56 8.29
CA TRP A 102 -13.87 0.26 8.84
C TRP A 102 -14.40 0.43 10.27
N ASN A 103 -15.59 1.02 10.40
CA ASN A 103 -16.26 1.22 11.68
C ASN A 103 -17.39 0.19 11.86
N THR A 104 -17.19 -0.77 12.77
CA THR A 104 -18.12 -1.89 13.03
C THR A 104 -19.41 -1.47 13.74
N GLN A 105 -19.53 -0.23 14.21
CA GLN A 105 -20.80 0.32 14.73
C GLN A 105 -21.77 0.70 13.60
N VAL A 106 -21.24 1.04 12.42
CA VAL A 106 -22.04 1.43 11.24
C VAL A 106 -21.99 0.39 10.13
N LEU A 107 -20.96 -0.46 10.11
CA LEU A 107 -20.79 -1.55 9.15
C LEU A 107 -21.40 -2.84 9.74
N PRO A 108 -22.52 -3.35 9.20
CA PRO A 108 -23.17 -4.56 9.72
C PRO A 108 -22.23 -5.78 9.65
N LYS A 109 -22.35 -6.71 10.60
CA LYS A 109 -21.49 -7.88 10.71
C LYS A 109 -21.47 -8.72 9.43
N GLU A 110 -22.63 -8.94 8.81
CA GLU A 110 -22.76 -9.68 7.56
C GLU A 110 -22.02 -8.98 6.43
N ARG A 111 -22.05 -7.64 6.42
CA ARG A 111 -21.34 -6.84 5.45
C ARG A 111 -19.82 -6.88 5.68
N CYS A 112 -19.38 -6.82 6.94
CA CYS A 112 -17.97 -7.03 7.29
C CYS A 112 -17.47 -8.36 6.75
N GLN A 113 -18.18 -9.46 7.00
CA GLN A 113 -17.78 -10.80 6.56
C GLN A 113 -17.65 -10.90 5.03
N VAL A 114 -18.63 -10.38 4.28
CA VAL A 114 -18.55 -10.34 2.80
C VAL A 114 -17.31 -9.57 2.32
N LEU A 115 -16.97 -8.46 2.97
CA LEU A 115 -15.78 -7.68 2.64
C LEU A 115 -14.49 -8.42 3.02
N LEU A 116 -14.45 -9.07 4.19
CA LEU A 116 -13.30 -9.85 4.64
C LEU A 116 -13.06 -11.08 3.75
N ASP A 117 -14.12 -11.76 3.28
CA ASP A 117 -13.99 -12.85 2.31
C ASP A 117 -13.40 -12.36 0.98
N GLY A 118 -13.85 -11.19 0.52
CA GLY A 118 -13.31 -10.54 -0.69
C GLY A 118 -11.84 -10.13 -0.53
N LEU A 119 -11.48 -9.52 0.60
CA LEU A 119 -10.11 -9.14 0.93
C LEU A 119 -9.20 -10.36 1.09
N ALA A 120 -9.67 -11.42 1.75
CA ALA A 120 -8.94 -12.68 1.88
C ALA A 120 -8.63 -13.29 0.52
N THR A 121 -9.63 -13.36 -0.37
CA THR A 121 -9.45 -13.88 -1.74
C THR A 121 -8.47 -13.02 -2.53
N PHE A 122 -8.60 -11.70 -2.47
CA PHE A 122 -7.70 -10.76 -3.15
C PHE A 122 -6.25 -10.88 -2.65
N LEU A 123 -6.03 -10.83 -1.33
CA LEU A 123 -4.70 -10.88 -0.72
C LEU A 123 -4.03 -12.22 -0.95
N PHE A 124 -4.77 -13.32 -0.77
CA PHE A 124 -4.25 -14.65 -1.05
C PHE A 124 -3.85 -14.79 -2.51
N SER A 125 -4.69 -14.34 -3.45
CA SER A 125 -4.35 -14.33 -4.88
C SER A 125 -3.09 -13.52 -5.14
N LEU A 126 -2.97 -12.32 -4.55
CA LEU A 126 -1.80 -11.44 -4.71
C LEU A 126 -0.50 -12.07 -4.20
N TRP A 127 -0.52 -12.68 -3.01
CA TRP A 127 0.66 -13.25 -2.35
C TRP A 127 1.09 -14.60 -2.93
N THR A 128 0.22 -15.26 -3.68
CA THR A 128 0.50 -16.52 -4.38
C THR A 128 0.88 -16.32 -5.84
N LEU A 129 0.88 -15.07 -6.35
CA LEU A 129 1.47 -14.79 -7.66
C LEU A 129 2.98 -14.97 -7.57
N GLU A 130 3.50 -15.96 -8.28
CA GLU A 130 4.94 -16.17 -8.37
C GLU A 130 5.62 -14.98 -9.08
N GLU A 131 6.78 -14.58 -8.56
CA GLU A 131 7.70 -13.75 -9.33
C GLU A 131 8.30 -14.60 -10.46
N ALA A 132 8.31 -14.08 -11.69
CA ALA A 132 9.05 -14.75 -12.75
C ALA A 132 10.54 -14.65 -12.40
N GLN A 133 11.26 -15.76 -12.35
CA GLN A 133 12.69 -15.80 -11.96
C GLN A 133 13.60 -14.87 -12.80
N ASP A 134 13.10 -14.31 -13.90
CA ASP A 134 13.83 -13.48 -14.87
C ASP A 134 13.81 -11.97 -14.59
N THR A 135 13.16 -11.50 -13.52
CA THR A 135 13.13 -10.07 -13.17
C THR A 135 14.38 -9.61 -12.40
N GLN A 136 15.57 -9.82 -12.98
CA GLN A 136 16.79 -9.13 -12.53
C GLN A 136 16.66 -7.60 -12.57
N VAL A 137 15.70 -7.07 -13.32
CA VAL A 137 15.48 -5.63 -13.55
C VAL A 137 14.92 -4.89 -12.33
N TYR A 138 14.26 -5.57 -11.37
CA TYR A 138 13.74 -4.93 -10.16
C TYR A 138 14.72 -4.91 -8.98
N ARG A 139 15.96 -5.37 -9.19
CA ARG A 139 17.04 -5.42 -8.19
C ARG A 139 17.66 -4.07 -7.83
N LEU A 140 17.17 -2.97 -8.41
CA LEU A 140 17.73 -1.63 -8.22
C LEU A 140 16.83 -0.81 -7.28
N GLN A 141 17.05 -0.91 -5.96
CA GLN A 141 17.03 0.24 -5.00
C GLN A 141 16.91 -0.11 -3.51
N ASP A 142 16.75 -1.37 -3.09
CA ASP A 142 16.65 -1.72 -1.66
C ASP A 142 17.90 -2.50 -1.16
N ASP A 143 19.11 -1.93 -1.36
CA ASP A 143 20.41 -2.46 -0.85
C ASP A 143 20.50 -2.55 0.68
N LEU A 144 19.44 -2.15 1.41
CA LEU A 144 19.40 -2.09 2.87
C LEU A 144 18.69 -3.28 3.53
N VAL A 145 18.08 -4.19 2.75
CA VAL A 145 17.40 -5.36 3.30
C VAL A 145 18.10 -6.62 2.77
N PRO A 146 18.83 -7.37 3.63
CA PRO A 146 19.37 -8.66 3.21
C PRO A 146 18.22 -9.58 2.79
N TYR A 147 18.29 -10.10 1.57
CA TYR A 147 17.33 -11.08 1.06
C TYR A 147 17.43 -12.36 1.91
N PRO A 148 16.30 -12.97 2.31
CA PRO A 148 16.35 -14.25 2.99
C PRO A 148 16.79 -15.35 2.02
N ASP A 149 17.51 -16.34 2.57
CA ASP A 149 18.20 -17.43 1.85
C ASP A 149 17.27 -18.35 1.01
N ASP A 150 15.94 -18.14 1.04
CA ASP A 150 14.94 -18.82 0.21
C ASP A 150 14.47 -18.02 -1.02
N GLY A 151 14.95 -16.78 -1.23
CA GLY A 151 15.09 -16.14 -2.55
C GLY A 151 13.82 -15.72 -3.32
N VAL A 152 12.60 -15.94 -2.82
CA VAL A 152 11.36 -15.56 -3.54
C VAL A 152 10.77 -14.27 -2.95
N ALA A 153 10.77 -13.19 -3.75
CA ALA A 153 9.98 -11.99 -3.45
C ALA A 153 8.55 -12.18 -3.99
N ILE A 154 7.57 -11.64 -3.27
CA ILE A 154 6.16 -11.68 -3.66
C ILE A 154 5.59 -10.25 -3.71
N PHE A 155 4.42 -10.11 -4.32
CA PHE A 155 3.77 -8.80 -4.44
C PHE A 155 3.34 -8.25 -3.08
N LYS A 156 3.61 -6.95 -2.87
CA LYS A 156 3.12 -6.15 -1.75
C LYS A 156 2.45 -4.90 -2.27
N HIS A 157 1.23 -4.63 -1.81
CA HIS A 157 0.48 -3.40 -2.15
C HIS A 157 1.16 -2.12 -1.63
N GLY A 158 1.65 -2.14 -0.39
CA GLY A 158 2.41 -1.03 0.22
C GLY A 158 1.58 -0.05 1.05
N ASP A 159 0.33 0.23 0.63
CA ASP A 159 -0.57 1.15 1.35
C ASP A 159 -2.04 0.69 1.31
N LEU A 160 -2.33 -0.53 1.80
CA LEU A 160 -3.69 -1.05 1.79
C LEU A 160 -4.51 -0.50 2.97
N ASN A 161 -4.94 0.75 2.84
CA ASN A 161 -5.87 1.44 3.74
C ASN A 161 -7.33 1.42 3.23
N ALA A 162 -8.29 1.87 4.06
CA ALA A 162 -9.71 1.79 3.73
C ALA A 162 -10.13 2.70 2.56
N TRP A 163 -9.36 3.74 2.23
CA TRP A 163 -9.62 4.56 1.04
C TRP A 163 -9.21 3.87 -0.25
N ASN A 164 -8.26 2.93 -0.16
CA ASN A 164 -7.71 2.20 -1.31
C ASN A 164 -8.48 0.91 -1.62
N ALA A 165 -9.46 0.54 -0.80
CA ALA A 165 -10.41 -0.54 -1.09
C ALA A 165 -11.69 0.02 -1.71
N VAL A 166 -12.02 -0.41 -2.94
CA VAL A 166 -13.25 -0.07 -3.64
C VAL A 166 -14.29 -1.15 -3.36
N VAL A 167 -15.49 -0.73 -2.96
CA VAL A 167 -16.58 -1.61 -2.54
C VAL A 167 -17.89 -1.21 -3.19
N ASN A 168 -18.76 -2.19 -3.44
CA ASN A 168 -20.13 -2.00 -3.91
C ASN A 168 -21.08 -2.95 -3.19
N GLU A 169 -22.37 -2.98 -3.54
CA GLU A 169 -23.37 -3.81 -2.87
C GLU A 169 -22.99 -5.30 -2.76
N ARG A 170 -22.18 -5.82 -3.69
CA ARG A 170 -21.76 -7.23 -3.73
C ARG A 170 -20.54 -7.55 -2.86
N GLY A 171 -19.77 -6.55 -2.46
CA GLY A 171 -18.56 -6.74 -1.64
C GLY A 171 -17.40 -5.87 -2.13
N LEU A 172 -16.19 -6.43 -2.04
CA LEU A 172 -14.98 -5.83 -2.62
C LEU A 172 -15.08 -5.87 -4.15
N SER A 173 -14.91 -4.71 -4.80
CA SER A 173 -14.86 -4.60 -6.25
C SER A 173 -13.45 -4.36 -6.79
N GLY A 174 -12.55 -3.83 -5.95
CA GLY A 174 -11.12 -3.92 -6.17
C GLY A 174 -10.28 -3.03 -5.29
N VAL A 175 -8.99 -2.99 -5.60
CA VAL A 175 -7.96 -2.30 -4.81
C VAL A 175 -7.18 -1.37 -5.73
N VAL A 176 -7.08 -0.10 -5.31
CA VAL A 176 -6.46 1.00 -6.07
C VAL A 176 -5.24 1.57 -5.34
N ASP A 177 -4.55 2.49 -6.02
CA ASP A 177 -3.40 3.23 -5.50
C ASP A 177 -2.16 2.38 -5.18
N TRP A 178 -1.63 1.77 -6.24
CA TRP A 178 -0.47 0.88 -6.21
C TRP A 178 0.88 1.63 -6.20
N ASP A 179 0.91 2.95 -5.98
CA ASP A 179 2.13 3.76 -6.11
C ASP A 179 3.24 3.36 -5.11
N THR A 180 2.87 2.72 -3.99
CA THR A 180 3.79 2.20 -2.97
C THR A 180 4.07 0.70 -3.12
N SER A 181 3.52 0.07 -4.15
CA SER A 181 3.68 -1.37 -4.37
C SER A 181 5.09 -1.74 -4.77
N ARG A 182 5.47 -2.96 -4.42
CA ARG A 182 6.81 -3.52 -4.65
C ARG A 182 6.79 -5.04 -4.53
N PHE A 183 7.82 -5.68 -5.03
CA PHE A 183 8.19 -7.02 -4.60
C PHE A 183 8.88 -6.93 -3.24
N ALA A 184 8.53 -7.83 -2.33
CA ALA A 184 9.13 -7.91 -1.01
C ALA A 184 9.19 -9.37 -0.53
N PRO A 185 10.12 -9.71 0.38
CA PRO A 185 10.10 -11.02 1.02
C PRO A 185 8.73 -11.31 1.65
N ALA A 186 8.28 -12.57 1.57
CA ALA A 186 6.96 -12.96 2.06
C ALA A 186 6.64 -12.49 3.50
N PRO A 187 7.57 -12.55 4.47
CA PRO A 187 7.30 -12.03 5.82
C PRO A 187 7.02 -10.51 5.88
N SER A 188 7.51 -9.72 4.91
CA SER A 188 7.22 -8.28 4.80
C SER A 188 5.96 -8.01 3.97
N ALA A 189 5.68 -8.82 2.95
CA ALA A 189 4.51 -8.62 2.09
C ALA A 189 3.19 -9.07 2.72
N ILE A 190 3.21 -10.16 3.51
CA ILE A 190 2.03 -10.75 4.14
C ILE A 190 1.75 -10.03 5.46
N GLN A 191 0.78 -9.12 5.39
CA GLN A 191 0.36 -8.21 6.47
C GLN A 191 -1.16 -8.00 6.38
N TYR A 192 -1.80 -7.64 7.50
CA TYR A 192 -3.21 -7.25 7.47
C TYR A 192 -3.39 -5.93 6.71
N PRO A 193 -4.55 -5.71 6.06
CA PRO A 193 -4.98 -4.36 5.71
C PRO A 193 -4.86 -3.45 6.94
N ILE A 194 -4.24 -2.28 6.78
CA ILE A 194 -3.83 -1.45 7.93
C ILE A 194 -5.02 -1.04 8.81
N PHE A 195 -6.22 -0.96 8.21
CA PHE A 195 -7.44 -0.57 8.90
C PHE A 195 -8.05 -1.64 9.80
N ILE A 196 -7.62 -2.91 9.72
CA ILE A 196 -7.99 -3.98 10.67
C ILE A 196 -6.80 -4.47 11.50
N ALA A 197 -5.62 -3.89 11.30
CA ALA A 197 -4.36 -4.40 11.87
C ALA A 197 -4.16 -4.06 13.36
N ASP A 198 -4.97 -3.18 13.95
CA ASP A 198 -4.82 -2.62 15.32
C ASP A 198 -3.43 -2.02 15.60
N ILE A 199 -2.80 -1.42 14.59
CA ILE A 199 -1.47 -0.81 14.76
C ILE A 199 -1.57 0.42 15.68
N PRO A 200 -0.86 0.44 16.83
CA PRO A 200 -0.88 1.59 17.73
C PRO A 200 -0.44 2.87 17.04
N GLY A 201 -1.23 3.94 17.19
CA GLY A 201 -0.93 5.25 16.61
C GLY A 201 -1.40 5.42 15.17
N TRP A 202 -1.86 4.34 14.54
CA TRP A 202 -2.70 4.45 13.36
C TRP A 202 -4.11 4.88 13.77
N LEU A 203 -4.71 5.77 12.99
CA LEU A 203 -6.08 6.24 13.22
C LEU A 203 -6.88 5.92 11.97
N ASN A 204 -7.87 5.04 12.13
CA ASN A 204 -8.87 4.84 11.10
C ASN A 204 -9.87 6.01 11.16
N ASP A 205 -10.23 6.53 10.00
CA ASP A 205 -11.21 7.60 9.90
C ASP A 205 -12.55 7.14 10.48
N ASP A 206 -13.21 8.01 11.23
CA ASP A 206 -14.52 7.77 11.85
C ASP A 206 -14.60 6.52 12.75
N VAL A 207 -13.48 5.98 13.23
CA VAL A 207 -13.42 4.83 14.15
C VAL A 207 -13.16 5.31 15.59
N PRO A 208 -13.94 4.86 16.60
CA PRO A 208 -13.66 5.13 18.01
C PRO A 208 -12.28 4.62 18.44
N LYS A 209 -11.56 5.36 19.28
CA LYS A 209 -10.18 5.03 19.67
C LYS A 209 -10.04 3.67 20.39
N GLU A 210 -11.10 3.25 21.05
CA GLU A 210 -11.18 2.06 21.87
C GLU A 210 -11.66 0.83 21.07
N MET A 211 -12.06 1.03 19.80
CA MET A 211 -12.44 -0.05 18.91
C MET A 211 -11.20 -0.86 18.52
N ILE A 212 -11.31 -2.18 18.66
CA ILE A 212 -10.29 -3.15 18.24
C ILE A 212 -10.90 -4.09 17.20
N PHE A 213 -10.06 -4.62 16.32
CA PHE A 213 -10.46 -5.45 15.19
C PHE A 213 -10.03 -6.92 15.35
N GLU A 214 -9.90 -7.40 16.58
CA GLU A 214 -9.45 -8.77 16.89
C GLU A 214 -10.34 -9.84 16.23
N GLU A 215 -11.67 -9.69 16.30
CA GLU A 215 -12.61 -10.62 15.65
C GLU A 215 -12.47 -10.61 14.13
N ASP A 216 -12.27 -9.43 13.52
CA ASP A 216 -12.12 -9.27 12.07
C ASP A 216 -10.79 -9.86 11.58
N ARG A 217 -9.71 -9.72 12.36
CA ARG A 217 -8.42 -10.37 12.07
C ARG A 217 -8.53 -11.89 12.17
N ALA A 218 -9.12 -12.40 13.25
CA ALA A 218 -9.33 -13.84 13.42
C ALA A 218 -10.18 -14.42 12.28
N TYR A 219 -11.22 -13.69 11.84
CA TYR A 219 -12.01 -14.08 10.68
C TYR A 219 -11.17 -14.09 9.40
N SER A 220 -10.36 -13.05 9.17
CA SER A 220 -9.48 -12.94 7.99
C SER A 220 -8.45 -14.08 7.94
N GLU A 221 -7.83 -14.40 9.07
CA GLU A 221 -6.92 -15.53 9.22
C GLU A 221 -7.61 -16.85 8.86
N HIS A 222 -8.81 -17.08 9.37
CA HIS A 222 -9.58 -18.29 9.05
C HIS A 222 -9.98 -18.37 7.58
N ALA A 223 -10.41 -17.26 6.98
CA ALA A 223 -10.75 -17.20 5.56
C ALA A 223 -9.53 -17.50 4.67
N ILE A 224 -8.37 -16.92 5.01
CA ILE A 224 -7.11 -17.20 4.31
C ILE A 224 -6.63 -18.63 4.56
N GLY A 225 -6.76 -19.16 5.77
CA GLY A 225 -6.40 -20.54 6.10
C GLY A 225 -7.17 -21.57 5.25
N LYS A 226 -8.46 -21.30 4.94
CA LYS A 226 -9.24 -22.15 4.01
C LYS A 226 -8.67 -22.15 2.58
N LEU A 227 -8.21 -21.00 2.10
CA LEU A 227 -7.60 -20.88 0.77
C LEU A 227 -6.21 -21.54 0.76
N ASP A 228 -5.42 -21.27 1.80
CA ASP A 228 -4.05 -21.76 1.96
C ASP A 228 -3.99 -23.27 2.17
N ALA A 229 -5.03 -23.89 2.74
CA ALA A 229 -5.13 -25.35 2.85
C ALA A 229 -5.06 -26.08 1.49
N SER A 230 -5.36 -25.37 0.40
CA SER A 230 -5.29 -25.88 -0.98
C SER A 230 -4.04 -25.45 -1.75
N SER A 231 -3.12 -24.71 -1.10
CA SER A 231 -1.89 -24.19 -1.72
C SER A 231 -0.78 -25.25 -1.78
N GLU A 232 0.29 -24.96 -2.51
CA GLU A 232 1.47 -25.83 -2.58
C GLU A 232 2.21 -25.97 -1.24
N ASN A 233 2.12 -24.94 -0.39
CA ASN A 233 2.73 -24.91 0.94
C ASN A 233 1.68 -24.58 2.01
N PRO A 234 0.79 -25.53 2.35
CA PRO A 234 -0.35 -25.28 3.23
C PRO A 234 0.06 -24.69 4.58
N GLY A 235 -0.64 -23.64 5.00
CA GLY A 235 -0.48 -22.98 6.29
C GLY A 235 0.66 -21.96 6.35
N ARG A 236 1.47 -21.79 5.29
CA ARG A 236 2.56 -20.79 5.26
C ARG A 236 2.00 -19.37 5.29
N ILE A 237 1.01 -19.07 4.45
CA ILE A 237 0.45 -17.72 4.32
C ILE A 237 -0.35 -17.37 5.57
N GLU A 238 -1.18 -18.30 6.05
CA GLU A 238 -1.92 -18.13 7.30
C GLU A 238 -0.97 -17.85 8.47
N TYR A 239 0.09 -18.65 8.61
CA TYR A 239 1.08 -18.48 9.68
C TYR A 239 1.79 -17.12 9.61
N LEU A 240 2.20 -16.70 8.41
CA LEU A 240 2.86 -15.41 8.22
C LEU A 240 1.92 -14.26 8.54
N LEU A 241 0.65 -14.33 8.14
CA LEU A 241 -0.33 -13.30 8.46
C LEU A 241 -0.59 -13.22 9.96
N ARG A 242 -0.87 -14.36 10.62
CA ARG A 242 -1.15 -14.40 12.07
C ARG A 242 0.01 -13.84 12.91
N THR A 243 1.24 -13.97 12.42
CA THR A 243 2.44 -13.46 13.10
C THR A 243 2.90 -12.09 12.58
N SER A 244 2.13 -11.41 11.73
CA SER A 244 2.59 -10.21 11.02
C SER A 244 2.62 -8.94 11.87
N PHE A 245 1.91 -8.91 13.01
CA PHE A 245 1.71 -7.68 13.79
C PHE A 245 3.01 -6.93 14.09
N GLU A 246 3.99 -7.58 14.72
CA GLU A 246 5.26 -6.94 15.10
C GLU A 246 6.05 -6.45 13.89
N ARG A 247 6.06 -7.24 12.80
CA ARG A 247 6.76 -6.86 11.56
C ARG A 247 6.09 -5.65 10.89
N GLN A 248 4.76 -5.62 10.88
CA GLN A 248 3.98 -4.52 10.33
C GLN A 248 4.12 -3.26 11.19
N PHE A 249 4.08 -3.39 12.52
CA PHE A 249 4.27 -2.27 13.45
C PHE A 249 5.66 -1.65 13.30
N LEU A 250 6.71 -2.49 13.23
CA LEU A 250 8.08 -2.05 12.98
C LEU A 250 8.24 -1.36 11.62
N GLU A 251 7.61 -1.87 10.56
CA GLU A 251 7.69 -1.22 9.26
C GLU A 251 7.03 0.16 9.26
N LEU A 252 5.87 0.28 9.92
CA LEU A 252 5.09 1.51 9.95
C LEU A 252 5.69 2.57 10.88
N LEU A 253 6.30 2.19 12.01
CA LEU A 253 6.92 3.16 12.94
C LEU A 253 8.10 3.89 12.32
N LEU A 254 8.74 3.32 11.28
CA LEU A 254 9.84 3.96 10.56
C LEU A 254 9.37 5.08 9.62
N ARG A 255 8.07 5.10 9.30
CA ARG A 255 7.49 5.98 8.26
C ARG A 255 6.38 6.87 8.79
N ASN A 256 5.78 6.53 9.93
CA ASN A 256 4.67 7.25 10.53
C ASN A 256 5.03 7.74 11.94
N ARG A 257 5.08 9.07 12.09
CA ARG A 257 5.43 9.72 13.36
C ARG A 257 4.49 9.35 14.51
N LYS A 258 3.19 9.22 14.29
CA LYS A 258 2.24 8.91 15.38
C LYS A 258 2.44 7.48 15.89
N ILE A 259 2.69 6.55 14.97
CA ILE A 259 3.02 5.15 15.28
C ILE A 259 4.37 5.09 16.02
N ASN A 260 5.35 5.88 15.57
CA ASN A 260 6.63 6.03 16.25
C ASN A 260 6.47 6.57 17.69
N ASP A 261 5.67 7.63 17.87
CA ASP A 261 5.39 8.22 19.17
C ASP A 261 4.75 7.19 20.12
N GLU A 262 3.81 6.36 19.63
CA GLU A 262 3.23 5.24 20.40
C GLU A 262 4.24 4.17 20.76
N TYR A 263 5.11 3.78 19.83
CA TYR A 263 6.21 2.85 20.11
C TYR A 263 7.11 3.37 21.23
N VAL A 264 7.57 4.62 21.12
CA VAL A 264 8.39 5.29 22.15
C VAL A 264 7.66 5.33 23.49
N GLN A 265 6.37 5.65 23.50
CA GLN A 265 5.59 5.71 24.74
C GLN A 265 5.37 4.33 25.38
N ARG A 266 5.14 3.28 24.60
CA ARG A 266 4.85 1.93 25.11
C ARG A 266 6.12 1.23 25.57
N ILE A 267 7.16 1.26 24.74
CA ILE A 267 8.38 0.48 24.94
C ILE A 267 9.39 1.25 25.79
N LEU A 268 9.60 2.55 25.53
CA LEU A 268 10.64 3.31 26.24
C LEU A 268 10.16 3.88 27.58
N LYS A 269 8.87 4.21 27.78
CA LYS A 269 8.42 4.70 29.11
C LYS A 269 8.26 3.63 30.17
N HIS A 270 8.12 2.35 29.81
CA HIS A 270 7.96 1.29 30.81
C HIS A 270 9.29 0.93 31.52
N ASP A 271 10.46 1.24 30.92
CA ASP A 271 11.77 0.93 31.53
C ASP A 271 12.87 1.99 31.38
N ALA A 272 12.71 3.07 30.62
CA ALA A 272 13.78 4.04 30.40
C ALA A 272 13.44 5.41 31.00
N ILE A 273 14.21 5.81 32.02
CA ILE A 273 14.73 7.18 32.03
C ILE A 273 15.46 7.31 30.70
N LEU A 274 14.97 8.15 29.79
CA LEU A 274 15.62 8.38 28.50
C LEU A 274 17.03 8.86 28.80
N ASP A 275 18.02 7.98 28.69
CA ASP A 275 19.42 8.34 28.89
C ASP A 275 19.87 9.07 27.61
N GLU A 276 19.65 10.37 27.62
CA GLU A 276 20.01 11.26 26.51
C GLU A 276 21.50 11.12 26.14
N ASN A 277 22.36 10.75 27.10
CA ASN A 277 23.77 10.46 26.83
C ASN A 277 23.95 9.16 26.05
N ALA A 278 23.25 8.09 26.42
CA ALA A 278 23.30 6.82 25.68
C ALA A 278 22.72 6.98 24.26
N ALA A 279 21.64 7.77 24.10
CA ALA A 279 21.07 8.08 22.79
C ALA A 279 22.02 8.96 21.94
N LEU A 280 22.71 9.92 22.57
CA LEU A 280 23.74 10.71 21.91
C LEU A 280 24.93 9.83 21.51
N GLU A 281 25.41 8.95 22.38
CA GLU A 281 26.51 8.02 22.11
C GLU A 281 26.17 7.09 20.93
N GLN A 282 24.98 6.49 20.91
CA GLN A 282 24.53 5.69 19.76
C GLN A 282 24.41 6.50 18.48
N LEU A 283 23.96 7.76 18.56
CA LEU A 283 23.93 8.65 17.41
C LEU A 283 25.34 8.94 16.90
N GLU A 284 26.30 9.25 17.79
CA GLU A 284 27.70 9.48 17.46
C GLU A 284 28.35 8.23 16.84
N ASP A 285 28.12 7.05 17.42
CA ASP A 285 28.58 5.76 16.88
C ASP A 285 28.03 5.54 15.48
N PHE A 286 26.73 5.72 15.27
CA PHE A 286 26.10 5.58 13.97
C PHE A 286 26.68 6.54 12.92
N VAL A 287 26.84 7.83 13.25
CA VAL A 287 27.42 8.81 12.31
C VAL A 287 28.93 8.68 12.15
N SER A 288 29.63 7.99 13.07
CA SER A 288 31.05 7.67 12.93
C SER A 288 31.29 6.64 11.82
N VAL A 289 30.35 5.71 11.64
CA VAL A 289 30.37 4.71 10.56
C VAL A 289 29.75 5.27 9.27
N ASN A 290 28.84 6.24 9.39
CA ASN A 290 28.10 6.83 8.28
C ASN A 290 28.42 8.32 8.11
N GLU A 291 29.68 8.66 7.79
CA GLU A 291 30.17 10.06 7.78
C GLU A 291 29.32 11.01 6.92
N LEU A 292 28.79 10.53 5.80
CA LEU A 292 27.91 11.32 4.90
C LEU A 292 26.61 11.78 5.59
N MET A 293 26.12 11.01 6.56
CA MET A 293 24.91 11.35 7.31
C MET A 293 25.15 12.44 8.36
N ARG A 294 26.40 12.63 8.81
CA ARG A 294 26.75 13.58 9.88
C ARG A 294 26.33 15.02 9.56
N ALA A 295 26.40 15.41 8.29
CA ALA A 295 26.05 16.76 7.83
C ALA A 295 24.56 16.94 7.50
N LEU A 296 23.75 15.88 7.58
CA LEU A 296 22.33 15.98 7.23
C LEU A 296 21.59 16.86 8.23
N PRO A 297 20.73 17.79 7.79
CA PRO A 297 19.99 18.69 8.67
C PRO A 297 19.17 17.97 9.75
N VAL A 298 18.65 16.78 9.45
CA VAL A 298 17.89 15.95 10.40
C VAL A 298 18.78 15.39 11.52
N VAL A 299 20.01 15.00 11.20
CA VAL A 299 20.99 14.47 12.15
C VAL A 299 21.49 15.59 13.06
N LEU A 300 21.79 16.77 12.51
CA LEU A 300 22.19 17.94 13.29
C LEU A 300 21.09 18.38 14.25
N LYS A 301 19.82 18.38 13.79
CA LYS A 301 18.65 18.69 14.61
C LYS A 301 18.40 17.66 15.71
N LEU A 302 18.67 16.37 15.43
CA LEU A 302 18.56 15.32 16.44
C LEU A 302 19.66 15.48 17.49
N ARG A 303 20.90 15.69 17.06
CA ARG A 303 22.06 15.92 17.92
C ARG A 303 21.85 17.11 18.86
N SER A 304 21.33 18.24 18.37
CA SER A 304 21.04 19.41 19.20
C SER A 304 19.90 19.21 20.21
N ARG A 305 19.13 18.13 20.11
CA ARG A 305 18.06 17.80 21.06
C ARG A 305 18.49 16.80 22.12
N LEU A 306 19.66 16.18 21.95
CA LEU A 306 20.25 15.20 22.86
C LEU A 306 21.42 15.79 23.68
N ILE A 307 21.71 17.09 23.49
CA ILE A 307 22.67 17.92 24.24
C ILE A 307 21.86 18.89 25.09
#